data_AF-A0A949NPH3-F1
#
_entry.id   AF-A0A949NPH3-F1
#
_cell.length_a   1.000
_cell.length_b   1.000
_cell.length_c   1.000
_cell.angle_alpha   90.00
_cell.angle_beta   90.00
_cell.angle_gamma   90.00
#
_symmetry.space_group_name_H-M   'P 1'
#
loop_
_entity.id
_entity.type
_entity.pdbx_description
1 polymer ?
#
loop_
_entity_poly.entity_id
_entity_poly.type
_entity_poly.pdbx_seq_one_letter_code
_entity_poly.pdbx_strand_id
1 'polypeptide(L)'
;MSRNTNNEVVPGAKNALNNLKFEVANELGIGNYQQVDKGSLPSRVNGYVGGNMTKKMVAFAERAMASGGQIPQVAQAAPPDPLNSQGQ
;
A
#
# COMPACT_ATOMS: atom_id res chain seq x y z
N MET A 1 25.54 -11.98 10.07
CA MET A 1 24.10 -12.18 10.32
C MET A 1 23.36 -10.89 9.98
N SER A 2 22.65 -10.84 8.85
CA SER A 2 21.87 -9.66 8.45
C SER A 2 20.53 -9.68 9.18
N ARG A 3 20.34 -8.77 10.15
CA ARG A 3 19.05 -8.62 10.85
C ARG A 3 18.17 -7.74 9.97
N ASN A 4 17.42 -8.36 9.07
CA ASN A 4 16.39 -7.67 8.31
C ASN A 4 15.18 -7.43 9.23
N THR A 5 15.19 -6.34 9.99
CA THR A 5 14.12 -5.99 10.96
C THR A 5 12.98 -5.21 10.34
N ASN A 6 12.65 -5.46 9.07
CA ASN A 6 11.46 -4.89 8.43
C ASN A 6 10.22 -5.63 8.96
N ASN A 7 9.87 -5.35 10.22
CA ASN A 7 8.65 -5.85 10.82
C ASN A 7 7.48 -4.96 10.37
N GLU A 8 6.39 -5.57 9.93
CA GLU A 8 5.18 -4.83 9.59
C GLU A 8 4.60 -4.19 10.86
N VAL A 9 4.44 -2.87 10.85
CA VAL A 9 3.91 -2.13 12.00
C VAL A 9 2.48 -2.57 12.32
N VAL A 10 1.70 -2.89 11.30
CA VAL A 10 0.35 -3.43 11.42
C VAL A 10 0.26 -4.70 10.57
N PRO A 11 0.25 -5.89 11.21
CA PRO A 11 0.09 -7.15 10.49
C PRO A 11 -1.19 -7.17 9.65
N GLY A 12 -1.08 -7.53 8.38
CA GLY A 12 -2.22 -7.64 7.45
C GLY A 12 -2.63 -6.34 6.75
N ALA A 13 -2.05 -5.18 7.09
CA ALA A 13 -2.35 -3.92 6.41
C ALA A 13 -1.74 -3.83 5.00
N LYS A 14 -0.72 -4.65 4.70
CA LYS A 14 0.05 -4.60 3.45
C LYS A 14 -0.82 -4.68 2.19
N ASN A 15 -1.87 -5.50 2.20
CA ASN A 15 -2.78 -5.62 1.06
C ASN A 15 -3.62 -4.35 0.86
N ALA A 16 -4.20 -3.81 1.93
CA ALA A 16 -4.94 -2.56 1.89
C ALA A 16 -4.07 -1.39 1.42
N LEU A 17 -2.83 -1.32 1.92
CA LEU A 17 -1.84 -0.33 1.49
C LEU A 17 -1.49 -0.49 0.00
N ASN A 18 -1.31 -1.72 -0.48
CA ASN A 18 -1.06 -1.96 -1.89
C ASN A 18 -2.23 -1.52 -2.78
N ASN A 19 -3.46 -1.81 -2.39
CA ASN A 19 -4.65 -1.37 -3.13
C ASN A 19 -4.72 0.15 -3.23
N LEU A 20 -4.57 0.85 -2.09
CA LEU A 20 -4.55 2.32 -2.08
C LEU A 20 -3.43 2.87 -2.95
N LYS A 21 -2.23 2.26 -2.90
CA LYS A 21 -1.11 2.66 -3.75
C LYS A 21 -1.46 2.57 -5.24
N PHE A 22 -2.17 1.52 -5.66
CA PHE A 22 -2.59 1.35 -7.05
C PHE A 22 -3.68 2.33 -7.45
N GLU A 23 -4.66 2.58 -6.58
CA GLU A 23 -5.69 3.60 -6.79
C GLU A 23 -5.07 4.98 -6.98
N VAL A 24 -4.14 5.36 -6.12
CA VAL A 24 -3.43 6.64 -6.21
C VAL A 24 -2.57 6.71 -7.48
N ALA A 25 -1.87 5.64 -7.84
CA ALA A 25 -1.11 5.61 -9.09
C ALA A 25 -2.01 5.80 -10.31
N ASN A 26 -3.19 5.16 -10.32
CA ASN A 26 -4.18 5.29 -11.39
C ASN A 26 -4.73 6.72 -11.48
N GLU A 27 -5.08 7.35 -10.35
CA GLU A 27 -5.53 8.76 -10.31
C GLU A 27 -4.46 9.73 -10.84
N LEU A 28 -3.19 9.45 -10.58
CA LEU A 28 -2.06 10.25 -11.05
C LEU A 28 -1.69 9.97 -12.51
N GLY A 29 -2.42 9.11 -13.21
CA GLY A 29 -2.20 8.76 -14.61
C GLY A 29 -1.00 7.84 -14.84
N ILE A 30 -0.48 7.19 -13.80
CA ILE A 30 0.66 6.27 -13.91
C ILE A 30 0.14 4.87 -14.24
N GLY A 31 -0.03 4.62 -15.54
CA GLY A 31 -0.50 3.33 -16.05
C GLY A 31 0.43 2.16 -15.69
N ASN A 32 -0.15 0.98 -15.52
CA ASN A 32 0.56 -0.27 -15.24
C ASN A 32 1.47 -0.26 -14.00
N TYR A 33 1.26 0.67 -13.05
CA TYR A 33 2.07 0.74 -11.84
C TYR A 33 2.08 -0.56 -11.00
N GLN A 34 1.09 -1.44 -11.16
CA GLN A 34 1.09 -2.76 -10.51
C GLN A 34 2.07 -3.75 -11.14
N GLN A 35 2.23 -3.72 -12.47
CA GLN A 35 3.01 -4.70 -13.23
C GLN A 35 4.40 -4.19 -13.60
N VAL A 36 4.59 -2.87 -13.65
CA VAL A 36 5.87 -2.25 -13.99
C VAL A 36 6.85 -2.41 -12.84
N ASP A 37 8.07 -2.83 -13.21
CA ASP A 37 9.21 -2.88 -12.30
C ASP A 37 9.49 -1.49 -11.70
N LYS A 38 9.48 -1.42 -10.37
CA LYS A 38 9.67 -0.17 -9.63
C LYS A 38 11.07 0.41 -9.82
N GLY A 39 12.07 -0.42 -10.14
CA GLY A 39 13.44 0.01 -10.42
C GLY A 39 13.59 0.68 -11.78
N SER A 40 12.71 0.32 -12.73
CA SER A 40 12.68 0.88 -14.08
C SER A 40 11.93 2.21 -14.17
N LEU A 41 11.07 2.52 -13.20
CA LEU A 41 10.37 3.80 -13.11
C LEU A 41 11.28 4.90 -12.56
N PRO A 42 11.16 6.15 -13.05
CA PRO A 42 11.89 7.27 -12.47
C PRO A 42 11.59 7.40 -10.97
N SER A 43 12.63 7.56 -10.15
CA SER A 43 12.48 7.65 -8.68
C SER A 43 11.50 8.76 -8.26
N ARG A 44 11.43 9.85 -9.03
CA ARG A 44 10.47 10.94 -8.83
C ARG A 44 9.02 10.47 -8.96
N VAL A 45 8.72 9.57 -9.90
CA VAL A 45 7.36 9.03 -10.12
C VAL A 45 6.95 8.13 -8.97
N ASN A 46 7.82 7.18 -8.57
CA ASN A 46 7.58 6.34 -7.39
C ASN A 46 7.38 7.18 -6.12
N GLY A 47 8.23 8.20 -5.92
CA GLY A 47 8.12 9.14 -4.80
C GLY A 47 6.82 9.94 -4.84
N TYR A 48 6.38 10.37 -6.03
CA TYR A 48 5.12 11.10 -6.21
C TYR A 48 3.90 10.24 -5.84
N VAL A 49 3.86 8.97 -6.24
CA VAL A 49 2.79 8.04 -5.83
C VAL A 49 2.78 7.85 -4.31
N GLY A 50 3.95 7.52 -3.73
CA GLY A 50 4.07 7.29 -2.29
C GLY A 50 3.66 8.52 -1.47
N GLY A 51 4.11 9.71 -1.88
CA GLY A 51 3.75 10.96 -1.20
C GLY A 51 2.26 11.29 -1.26
N ASN A 52 1.60 11.07 -2.40
CA ASN A 52 0.15 11.27 -2.51
C ASN A 52 -0.66 10.24 -1.72
N MET A 53 -0.18 8.99 -1.69
CA MET A 53 -0.76 7.92 -0.86
C MET A 53 -0.70 8.30 0.63
N THR A 54 0.44 8.76 1.14
CA THR A 54 0.55 9.23 2.53
C THR A 54 -0.32 10.45 2.80
N LYS A 55 -0.36 11.44 1.89
CA LYS A 55 -1.24 12.61 2.04
C LYS A 55 -2.71 12.21 2.21
N LYS A 56 -3.20 11.26 1.41
CA LYS A 56 -4.57 10.75 1.51
C LYS A 56 -4.83 10.02 2.83
N MET A 57 -3.88 9.20 3.29
CA MET A 57 -4.01 8.54 4.60
C MET A 57 -4.07 9.54 5.74
N VAL A 58 -3.23 10.56 5.73
CA VAL A 58 -3.24 11.60 6.78
C VAL A 58 -4.57 12.34 6.74
N ALA A 59 -5.02 12.78 5.57
CA ALA A 59 -6.31 13.46 5.45
C ALA A 59 -7.50 12.58 5.92
N PHE A 60 -7.45 11.28 5.65
CA PHE A 60 -8.44 10.33 6.14
C PHE A 60 -8.38 10.18 7.67
N ALA A 61 -7.19 10.03 8.23
CA ALA A 61 -6.98 9.94 9.67
C ALA A 61 -7.43 11.23 10.39
N GLU A 62 -7.10 12.40 9.84
CA GLU A 62 -7.53 13.70 10.37
C GLU A 62 -9.06 13.81 10.41
N ARG A 63 -9.76 13.37 9.34
CA ARG A 63 -11.23 13.33 9.31
C ARG A 63 -11.81 12.35 10.34
N ALA A 64 -11.24 11.15 10.44
CA ALA A 64 -11.69 10.14 11.41
C ALA A 64 -11.46 10.60 12.87
N MET A 65 -10.36 11.30 13.13
CA MET A 65 -10.08 11.90 14.43
C MET A 65 -11.03 13.06 14.72
N ALA A 66 -11.30 13.91 13.73
CA ALA A 66 -12.26 15.00 13.86
C ALA A 66 -13.70 14.49 14.12
N SER A 67 -14.07 13.31 13.61
CA SER A 67 -15.39 12.70 13.82
C SER A 67 -15.52 11.86 15.10
N GLY A 68 -14.56 11.91 16.03
CA GLY A 68 -14.64 11.19 17.31
C GLY A 68 -13.78 9.93 17.42
N GLY A 69 -12.73 9.80 16.61
CA GLY A 69 -11.63 8.85 16.86
C GLY A 69 -11.82 7.43 16.35
N GLN A 70 -12.90 7.14 15.63
CA GLN A 70 -13.15 5.80 15.11
C GLN A 70 -12.67 5.70 13.65
N ILE A 71 -11.40 5.33 13.50
CA ILE A 71 -10.86 4.93 12.20
C ILE A 71 -11.52 3.57 11.86
N PRO A 72 -12.27 3.43 10.76
CA PRO A 72 -12.86 2.15 10.41
C PRO A 72 -11.72 1.15 10.20
N GLN A 73 -11.74 0.10 11.00
CA GLN A 73 -10.78 -0.98 10.91
C GLN A 73 -10.92 -1.58 9.51
N VAL A 74 -9.88 -1.43 8.68
CA VAL A 74 -9.83 -2.09 7.39
C VAL A 74 -9.99 -3.58 7.67
N ALA A 75 -11.15 -4.13 7.31
CA ALA A 75 -11.42 -5.54 7.48
C ALA A 75 -10.26 -6.31 6.85
N GLN A 76 -9.65 -7.20 7.62
CA GLN A 76 -8.60 -8.10 7.17
C GLN A 76 -9.16 -8.90 5.99
N ALA A 77 -8.97 -8.39 4.78
CA ALA A 77 -9.11 -9.18 3.58
C ALA A 77 -8.02 -10.24 3.70
N ALA A 78 -8.47 -11.48 3.92
CA ALA A 78 -7.64 -12.67 4.07
C ALA A 78 -6.50 -12.67 3.02
N PRO A 79 -5.33 -13.20 3.37
CA PRO A 79 -4.25 -13.35 2.39
C PRO A 79 -4.80 -14.11 1.17
N PRO A 80 -4.50 -13.71 -0.08
CA PRO A 80 -4.50 -14.71 -1.14
C PRO A 80 -3.45 -15.75 -0.73
N ASP A 81 -3.92 -16.98 -0.53
CA ASP A 81 -3.12 -18.14 -0.14
C ASP A 81 -1.81 -18.26 -0.94
N PRO A 82 -0.77 -18.86 -0.33
CA PRO A 82 0.58 -18.92 -0.86
C PRO A 82 0.61 -19.67 -2.20
N LEU A 83 1.34 -19.12 -3.17
CA LEU A 83 1.83 -19.87 -4.34
C LEU A 83 2.65 -21.07 -3.86
N ASN A 84 1.98 -22.20 -3.64
CA ASN A 84 2.56 -23.52 -3.76
C ASN A 84 1.50 -24.49 -4.28
N SER A 85 1.33 -24.53 -5.60
CA SER A 85 0.86 -25.72 -6.29
C SER A 85 1.30 -25.66 -7.75
N GLN A 86 1.80 -26.81 -8.21
CA GLN A 86 2.32 -27.15 -9.55
C GLN A 86 3.82 -26.85 -9.73
N GLY A 87 4.76 -27.79 -9.71
CA GLY A 87 4.69 -29.24 -9.88
C GLY A 87 5.59 -29.69 -11.03
N GLN A 88 6.89 -29.82 -10.77
CA GLN A 88 7.91 -30.72 -11.36
C GLN A 88 9.32 -30.23 -11.02
#